data_AF-A0A409Y240-F1
#
_entry.id   AF-A0A409Y240-F1
#
_cell.length_a   1.000
_cell.length_b   1.000
_cell.length_c   1.000
_cell.angle_alpha   90.00
_cell.angle_beta   90.00
_cell.angle_gamma   90.00
#
_symmetry.space_group_name_H-M   'P 1'
#
loop_
_entity.id
_entity.type
_entity.pdbx_description
1 polymer ?
#
loop_
_entity_poly.entity_id
_entity_poly.type
_entity_poly.pdbx_seq_one_letter_code
_entity_poly.pdbx_strand_id
1 'polypeptide(L)'
;AWKQAILCRSASSVFLGLPLLTSVLTSKEVDELDNLIKCRPAYQPLLSRFLDYERCIFGAVETGYDMHDIRQLLRIRVNAPQTIGEKPQVIADSDVRDNWNPAQYGRLCSLLTVYRLLDTLAFVAGISGRAACMNRSTSSSPLASLPGSDCLLDWTATVLRLQDVVQDSSAVRNRTAITYSVSRRLMAFLRINAKSAVQCRFMLNLTIAAMHIAYLKETHFPLHSLPDLPDRITIDMIECAVNSDEKAFLIDLQEVMCSISGCRQRVAGGGLSLASFRGPLQVALALSPIYLLSTKLLGNKVWNKRVLIEVSSLLGNDKPDALLNVEKIIWNVLFMLADGQLDPREVLLRLNHDIPWADIRCNAELPWLRSWFYNSECIV
;
A
#
# COMPACT_ATOMS: atom_id res chain seq x y z
N ALA A 1 -14.85 -4.37 -20.88
CA ALA A 1 -14.03 -3.33 -20.24
C ALA A 1 -12.68 -3.87 -19.78
N TRP A 2 -12.63 -4.93 -18.96
CA TRP A 2 -11.38 -5.48 -18.39
C TRP A 2 -10.30 -5.86 -19.42
N LYS A 3 -10.66 -6.63 -20.46
CA LYS A 3 -9.72 -6.98 -21.55
C LYS A 3 -9.04 -5.77 -22.20
N GLN A 4 -9.74 -4.64 -22.27
CA GLN A 4 -9.19 -3.40 -22.82
C GLN A 4 -8.23 -2.74 -21.82
N ALA A 5 -8.54 -2.73 -20.52
CA ALA A 5 -7.63 -2.23 -19.50
C ALA A 5 -6.28 -2.97 -19.51
N ILE A 6 -6.28 -4.30 -19.67
CA ILE A 6 -5.04 -5.11 -19.75
C ILE A 6 -4.17 -4.68 -20.94
N LEU A 7 -4.77 -4.51 -22.13
CA LEU A 7 -4.04 -4.02 -23.30
C LEU A 7 -3.46 -2.62 -23.05
N CYS A 8 -4.24 -1.72 -22.45
CA CYS A 8 -3.76 -0.37 -22.14
C CYS A 8 -2.64 -0.37 -21.10
N ARG A 9 -2.69 -1.25 -20.08
CA ARG A 9 -1.59 -1.42 -19.10
C ARG A 9 -0.31 -1.86 -19.78
N SER A 10 -0.39 -2.79 -20.74
CA SER A 10 0.79 -3.29 -21.47
C SER A 10 1.49 -2.23 -22.32
N ALA A 11 0.84 -1.09 -22.62
CA ALA A 11 1.48 0.04 -23.29
C ALA A 11 2.36 0.89 -22.35
N SER A 12 2.17 0.78 -21.04
CA SER A 12 2.93 1.55 -20.05
C SER A 12 4.18 0.80 -19.60
N SER A 13 5.35 1.39 -19.83
CA SER A 13 6.61 0.87 -19.29
C SER A 13 6.62 0.82 -17.75
N VAL A 14 5.86 1.70 -17.08
CA VAL A 14 5.73 1.69 -15.62
C VAL A 14 4.95 0.47 -15.14
N PHE A 15 3.87 0.07 -15.82
CA PHE A 15 3.14 -1.15 -15.47
C PHE A 15 3.91 -2.42 -15.81
N LEU A 16 4.61 -2.44 -16.95
CA LEU A 16 5.48 -3.56 -17.30
C LEU A 16 6.63 -3.75 -16.30
N GLY A 17 7.09 -2.66 -15.69
CA GLY A 17 8.10 -2.66 -14.64
C GLY A 17 7.58 -2.93 -13.23
N LEU A 18 6.28 -3.20 -13.05
CA LEU A 18 5.68 -3.37 -11.73
C LEU A 18 5.85 -4.83 -11.24
N PRO A 19 6.55 -5.07 -10.12
CA PRO A 19 6.75 -6.42 -9.59
C PRO A 19 5.48 -6.95 -8.91
N LEU A 20 4.55 -7.47 -9.71
CA LEU A 20 3.31 -8.10 -9.23
C LEU A 20 3.57 -9.53 -8.75
N LEU A 21 2.82 -10.01 -7.75
CA LEU A 21 2.90 -11.37 -7.23
C LEU A 21 2.04 -12.35 -8.04
N THR A 22 0.95 -11.86 -8.63
CA THR A 22 -0.04 -12.65 -9.37
C THR A 22 -0.28 -12.14 -10.78
N SER A 23 -0.87 -12.97 -11.63
CA SER A 23 -1.33 -12.58 -12.95
C SER A 23 -2.64 -11.80 -12.95
N VAL A 24 -3.27 -11.51 -11.80
CA VAL A 24 -4.66 -10.99 -11.76
C VAL A 24 -4.85 -9.72 -12.58
N LEU A 25 -3.83 -8.86 -12.67
CA LEU A 25 -3.88 -7.59 -13.41
C LEU A 25 -3.39 -7.69 -14.86
N THR A 26 -2.81 -8.81 -15.26
CA THR A 26 -2.15 -9.02 -16.57
C THR A 26 -2.77 -10.16 -17.37
N SER A 27 -3.47 -11.08 -16.72
CA SER A 27 -4.18 -12.20 -17.32
C SER A 27 -5.32 -11.71 -18.21
N LYS A 28 -5.53 -12.38 -19.34
CA LYS A 28 -6.64 -12.10 -20.26
C LYS A 28 -7.96 -12.70 -19.79
N GLU A 29 -7.92 -13.50 -18.73
CA GLU A 29 -9.08 -14.16 -18.14
C GLU A 29 -9.91 -13.13 -17.37
N VAL A 30 -11.17 -12.97 -17.77
CA VAL A 30 -12.07 -11.97 -17.17
C VAL A 30 -12.55 -12.41 -15.78
N ASP A 31 -12.54 -13.71 -15.55
CA ASP A 31 -13.14 -14.32 -14.36
C ASP A 31 -12.27 -14.13 -13.10
N GLU A 32 -10.97 -13.86 -13.25
CA GLU A 32 -10.06 -13.71 -12.10
C GLU A 32 -10.46 -12.54 -11.19
N LEU A 33 -10.85 -11.41 -11.77
CA LEU A 33 -11.28 -10.24 -11.01
C LEU A 33 -12.67 -10.44 -10.37
N ASP A 34 -13.58 -11.09 -11.09
CA ASP A 34 -14.90 -11.44 -10.56
C ASP A 34 -14.78 -12.45 -9.42
N ASN A 35 -13.85 -13.40 -9.53
CA ASN A 35 -13.50 -14.33 -8.46
C ASN A 35 -12.91 -13.60 -7.25
N LEU A 36 -12.06 -12.58 -7.48
CA LEU A 36 -11.56 -11.73 -6.40
C LEU A 36 -12.70 -11.02 -5.65
N ILE A 37 -13.66 -10.45 -6.37
CA ILE A 37 -14.85 -9.84 -5.77
C ILE A 37 -15.66 -10.85 -4.97
N LYS A 38 -15.89 -12.06 -5.52
CA LYS A 38 -16.64 -13.12 -4.82
C LYS A 38 -15.94 -13.56 -3.53
N CYS A 39 -14.62 -13.69 -3.55
CA CYS A 39 -13.83 -14.07 -2.37
C CYS A 39 -13.69 -12.93 -1.35
N ARG A 40 -13.73 -11.67 -1.80
CA ARG A 40 -13.53 -10.47 -0.97
C ARG A 40 -14.61 -9.42 -1.26
N PRO A 41 -15.90 -9.70 -0.98
CA PRO A 41 -17.01 -8.83 -1.38
C PRO A 41 -16.93 -7.44 -0.76
N ALA A 42 -16.33 -7.33 0.44
CA ALA A 42 -16.12 -6.05 1.12
C ALA A 42 -15.29 -5.06 0.28
N TYR A 43 -14.45 -5.52 -0.64
CA TYR A 43 -13.56 -4.69 -1.48
C TYR A 43 -14.19 -4.30 -2.83
N GLN A 44 -15.39 -4.79 -3.14
CA GLN A 44 -16.10 -4.45 -4.37
C GLN A 44 -16.25 -2.93 -4.60
N PRO A 45 -16.61 -2.09 -3.59
CA PRO A 45 -16.74 -0.66 -3.81
C PRO A 45 -15.43 0.02 -4.24
N LEU A 46 -14.31 -0.35 -3.60
CA LEU A 46 -12.98 0.15 -3.98
C LEU A 46 -12.65 -0.23 -5.42
N LEU A 47 -12.83 -1.50 -5.77
CA LEU A 47 -12.50 -2.00 -7.09
C LEU A 47 -13.34 -1.33 -8.19
N SER A 48 -14.65 -1.23 -8.02
CA SER A 48 -15.53 -0.57 -9.00
C SER A 48 -15.08 0.86 -9.29
N ARG A 49 -14.80 1.65 -8.23
CA ARG A 49 -14.34 3.04 -8.38
C ARG A 49 -12.96 3.13 -9.03
N PHE A 50 -12.08 2.21 -8.67
CA PHE A 50 -10.76 2.15 -9.27
C PHE A 50 -10.83 1.84 -10.77
N LEU A 51 -11.69 0.91 -11.19
CA LEU A 51 -11.93 0.63 -12.60
C LEU A 51 -12.51 1.83 -13.34
N ASP A 52 -13.39 2.61 -12.69
CA ASP A 52 -13.92 3.85 -13.28
C ASP A 52 -12.82 4.91 -13.45
N TYR A 53 -11.97 5.08 -12.44
CA TYR A 53 -10.80 5.95 -12.53
C TYR A 53 -9.83 5.51 -13.63
N GLU A 54 -9.55 4.21 -13.72
CA GLU A 54 -8.68 3.61 -14.73
C GLU A 54 -9.22 3.81 -16.15
N ARG A 55 -10.54 3.70 -16.35
CA ARG A 55 -11.18 4.02 -17.64
C ARG A 55 -10.92 5.46 -18.07
N CYS A 56 -10.81 6.40 -17.14
CA CYS A 56 -10.46 7.79 -17.45
C CYS A 56 -8.98 7.92 -17.84
N ILE A 57 -8.08 7.22 -17.16
CA ILE A 57 -6.65 7.21 -17.52
C ILE A 57 -6.47 6.74 -18.96
N PHE A 58 -7.15 5.66 -19.36
CA PHE A 58 -6.96 5.03 -20.67
C PHE A 58 -7.97 5.43 -21.75
N GLY A 59 -8.98 6.23 -21.41
CA GLY A 59 -10.06 6.63 -22.32
C GLY A 59 -9.77 7.93 -23.08
N ALA A 60 -10.49 8.16 -24.19
CA ALA A 60 -10.40 9.40 -24.97
C ALA A 60 -11.03 10.63 -24.28
N VAL A 61 -11.70 10.44 -23.13
CA VAL A 61 -12.38 11.54 -22.44
C VAL A 61 -11.34 12.58 -22.02
N GLU A 62 -11.48 13.80 -22.56
CA GLU A 62 -10.77 14.98 -22.07
C GLU A 62 -11.18 15.19 -20.62
N THR A 63 -10.33 14.70 -19.74
CA THR A 63 -10.44 14.88 -18.31
C THR A 63 -9.30 15.83 -17.93
N GLY A 64 -9.54 16.71 -16.96
CA GLY A 64 -8.69 17.88 -16.67
C GLY A 64 -7.20 17.58 -16.45
N TYR A 65 -6.41 18.62 -16.19
CA TYR A 65 -4.93 18.57 -16.07
C TYR A 65 -4.36 17.38 -15.28
N ASP A 66 -5.06 16.88 -14.26
CA ASP A 66 -4.64 15.74 -13.45
C ASP A 66 -4.51 14.42 -14.24
N MET A 67 -5.38 14.18 -15.23
CA MET A 67 -5.34 12.93 -16.01
C MET A 67 -4.21 12.95 -17.04
N HIS A 68 -3.93 14.13 -17.61
CA HIS A 68 -2.76 14.30 -18.47
C HIS A 68 -1.47 14.01 -17.71
N ASP A 69 -1.31 14.57 -16.51
CA ASP A 69 -0.15 14.32 -15.66
C ASP A 69 0.03 12.83 -15.32
N ILE A 70 -1.05 12.12 -14.98
CA ILE A 70 -0.98 10.67 -14.71
C ILE A 70 -0.61 9.86 -15.96
N ARG A 71 -1.13 10.19 -17.14
CA ARG A 71 -0.76 9.53 -18.40
C ARG A 71 0.73 9.72 -18.71
N GLN A 72 1.24 10.94 -18.54
CA GLN A 72 2.67 11.19 -18.69
C GLN A 72 3.50 10.41 -17.66
N LEU A 73 3.09 10.39 -16.38
CA LEU A 73 3.76 9.60 -15.34
C LEU A 73 3.78 8.10 -15.65
N LEU A 74 2.75 7.59 -16.34
CA LEU A 74 2.67 6.21 -16.83
C LEU A 74 3.40 6.00 -18.16
N ARG A 75 3.97 7.04 -18.75
CA ARG A 75 4.64 7.02 -20.07
C ARG A 75 3.74 6.48 -21.17
N ILE A 76 2.50 6.96 -21.20
CA ILE A 76 1.51 6.61 -22.22
C ILE A 76 0.89 7.85 -22.85
N ARG A 77 0.43 7.69 -24.09
CA ARG A 77 -0.44 8.64 -24.79
C ARG A 77 -1.72 7.95 -25.21
N VAL A 78 -2.82 8.69 -25.14
CA VAL A 78 -4.13 8.22 -25.61
C VAL A 78 -4.48 9.00 -26.86
N ASN A 79 -4.54 8.32 -28.00
CA ASN A 79 -4.95 8.92 -29.26
C ASN A 79 -6.48 8.90 -29.34
N ALA A 80 -7.06 10.05 -29.69
CA ALA A 80 -8.48 10.14 -29.97
C ALA A 80 -8.82 9.27 -31.20
N PRO A 81 -10.01 8.64 -31.22
CA PRO A 81 -10.46 7.88 -32.38
C PRO A 81 -10.54 8.81 -33.61
N GLN A 82 -10.02 8.36 -34.74
CA GLN A 82 -10.04 9.15 -35.98
C GLN A 82 -11.37 8.98 -36.72
N THR A 83 -12.07 7.87 -36.50
CA THR A 83 -13.37 7.58 -37.09
C THR A 83 -14.44 7.27 -36.04
N ILE A 84 -15.71 7.52 -36.40
CA ILE A 84 -16.86 7.21 -35.54
C ILE A 84 -16.93 5.69 -35.35
N GLY A 85 -16.80 5.24 -34.10
CA GLY A 85 -16.85 3.81 -33.73
C GLY A 85 -15.49 3.20 -33.39
N GLU A 86 -14.38 3.89 -33.66
CA GLU A 86 -13.06 3.47 -33.18
C GLU A 86 -12.94 3.63 -31.67
N LYS A 87 -12.20 2.70 -31.05
CA LYS A 87 -11.83 2.81 -29.64
C LYS A 87 -10.56 3.65 -29.51
N PRO A 88 -10.41 4.42 -28.40
CA PRO A 88 -9.15 5.11 -28.12
C PRO A 88 -7.98 4.12 -28.11
N GLN A 89 -6.90 4.52 -28.76
CA GLN A 89 -5.66 3.75 -28.79
C GLN A 89 -4.71 4.28 -27.74
N VAL A 90 -4.24 3.40 -26.85
CA VAL A 90 -3.19 3.72 -25.87
C VAL A 90 -1.86 3.23 -26.43
N ILE A 91 -0.90 4.14 -26.55
CA ILE A 91 0.45 3.86 -27.03
C ILE A 91 1.48 4.28 -25.98
N ALA A 92 2.65 3.63 -26.01
CA ALA A 92 3.79 4.05 -25.21
C ALA A 92 4.25 5.45 -25.68
N ASP A 93 4.61 6.30 -24.72
CA ASP A 93 5.17 7.62 -24.99
C ASP A 93 6.63 7.65 -24.51
N SER A 94 7.57 7.75 -25.46
CA SER A 94 8.99 7.84 -25.17
C SER A 94 9.45 9.28 -24.86
N ASP A 95 8.68 10.29 -25.28
CA ASP A 95 9.09 11.69 -25.26
C ASP A 95 8.59 12.39 -23.99
N VAL A 96 8.72 11.70 -22.86
CA VAL A 96 8.14 12.12 -21.60
C VAL A 96 9.20 12.79 -20.73
N ARG A 97 8.86 13.93 -20.14
CA ARG A 97 9.73 14.61 -19.16
C ARG A 97 10.01 13.70 -17.96
N ASP A 98 11.22 13.76 -17.40
CA ASP A 98 11.60 12.99 -16.22
C ASP A 98 11.77 13.84 -14.94
N ASN A 99 11.54 15.16 -15.03
CA ASN A 99 11.70 16.13 -13.95
C ASN A 99 10.43 16.32 -13.11
N TRP A 100 9.82 15.23 -12.68
CA TRP A 100 8.59 15.24 -11.89
C TRP A 100 8.79 15.80 -10.48
N ASN A 101 7.80 16.52 -9.98
CA ASN A 101 7.81 17.06 -8.62
C ASN A 101 7.32 16.01 -7.58
N PRO A 102 7.52 16.27 -6.27
CA PRO A 102 7.11 15.32 -5.21
C PRO A 102 5.61 14.99 -5.20
N ALA A 103 4.74 15.93 -5.55
CA ALA A 103 3.29 15.70 -5.59
C ALA A 103 2.91 14.74 -6.74
N GLN A 104 3.56 14.88 -7.90
CA GLN A 104 3.38 13.99 -9.04
C GLN A 104 3.84 12.55 -8.72
N TYR A 105 5.01 12.37 -8.10
CA TYR A 105 5.44 11.06 -7.59
C TYR A 105 4.51 10.53 -6.49
N GLY A 106 3.95 11.41 -5.65
CA GLY A 106 2.91 11.06 -4.68
C GLY A 106 1.70 10.42 -5.34
N ARG A 107 1.14 11.07 -6.36
CA ARG A 107 -0.01 10.56 -7.13
C ARG A 107 0.29 9.25 -7.85
N LEU A 108 1.46 9.13 -8.49
CA LEU A 108 1.88 7.87 -9.11
C LEU A 108 1.99 6.75 -8.05
N CYS A 109 2.60 7.04 -6.90
CA CYS A 109 2.70 6.07 -5.81
C CYS A 109 1.32 5.63 -5.32
N SER A 110 0.37 6.55 -5.16
CA SER A 110 -1.02 6.25 -4.80
C SER A 110 -1.69 5.34 -5.82
N LEU A 111 -1.51 5.60 -7.12
CA LEU A 111 -2.03 4.76 -8.20
C LEU A 111 -1.46 3.33 -8.11
N LEU A 112 -0.14 3.22 -8.01
CA LEU A 112 0.53 1.91 -7.88
C LEU A 112 0.15 1.19 -6.58
N THR A 113 -0.22 1.91 -5.53
CA THR A 113 -0.70 1.34 -4.26
C THR A 113 -1.99 0.57 -4.47
N VAL A 114 -2.95 1.12 -5.22
CA VAL A 114 -4.21 0.44 -5.49
C VAL A 114 -3.99 -0.81 -6.34
N TYR A 115 -3.16 -0.75 -7.39
CA TYR A 115 -2.81 -1.94 -8.17
C TYR A 115 -2.15 -3.04 -7.31
N ARG A 116 -1.14 -2.69 -6.52
CA ARG A 116 -0.45 -3.65 -5.65
C ARG A 116 -1.39 -4.20 -4.57
N LEU A 117 -2.35 -3.42 -4.09
CA LEU A 117 -3.36 -3.89 -3.14
C LEU A 117 -4.26 -4.96 -3.77
N LEU A 118 -4.73 -4.75 -5.00
CA LEU A 118 -5.53 -5.74 -5.74
C LEU A 118 -4.74 -7.04 -5.99
N ASP A 119 -3.49 -6.91 -6.41
CA ASP A 119 -2.57 -8.03 -6.60
C ASP A 119 -2.31 -8.79 -5.29
N THR A 120 -2.12 -8.08 -4.18
CA THR A 120 -1.93 -8.66 -2.85
C THR A 120 -3.20 -9.39 -2.37
N LEU A 121 -4.39 -8.81 -2.60
CA LEU A 121 -5.65 -9.47 -2.28
C LEU A 121 -5.80 -10.79 -3.05
N ALA A 122 -5.46 -10.79 -4.34
CA ALA A 122 -5.45 -12.00 -5.16
C ALA A 122 -4.42 -13.03 -4.67
N PHE A 123 -3.19 -12.61 -4.37
CA PHE A 123 -2.12 -13.46 -3.83
C PHE A 123 -2.56 -14.16 -2.53
N VAL A 124 -3.15 -13.39 -1.61
CA VAL A 124 -3.63 -13.92 -0.34
C VAL A 124 -4.80 -14.88 -0.53
N ALA A 125 -5.74 -14.54 -1.41
CA ALA A 125 -6.89 -15.37 -1.74
C ALA A 125 -6.52 -16.63 -2.57
N GLY A 126 -5.31 -16.71 -3.11
CA GLY A 126 -4.90 -17.80 -4.00
C GLY A 126 -5.59 -17.75 -5.36
N ILE A 127 -5.88 -16.55 -5.85
CA ILE A 127 -6.56 -16.32 -7.12
C ILE A 127 -5.52 -15.96 -8.18
N SER A 128 -5.67 -16.55 -9.37
CA SER A 128 -4.75 -16.41 -10.52
C SER A 128 -3.42 -17.13 -10.32
N GLY A 129 -2.66 -17.27 -11.40
CA GLY A 129 -1.31 -17.81 -11.37
C GLY A 129 -0.28 -16.82 -10.79
N ARG A 130 0.94 -17.30 -10.57
CA ARG A 130 2.09 -16.43 -10.30
C ARG A 130 2.32 -15.50 -11.50
N ALA A 131 2.63 -14.24 -11.24
CA ALA A 131 3.09 -13.33 -12.29
C ALA A 131 4.40 -13.85 -12.92
N ALA A 132 4.73 -13.36 -14.11
CA ALA A 132 6.04 -13.59 -14.70
C ALA A 132 7.14 -13.09 -13.74
N CYS A 133 8.19 -13.89 -13.58
CA CYS A 133 9.31 -13.56 -12.71
C CYS A 133 10.06 -12.34 -13.26
N MET A 134 10.26 -11.36 -12.39
CA MET A 134 11.07 -10.18 -12.57
C MET A 134 12.25 -10.30 -11.61
N ASN A 135 13.43 -10.53 -12.18
CA ASN A 135 14.65 -10.66 -11.40
C ASN A 135 15.03 -9.34 -10.74
N ARG A 136 15.68 -9.46 -9.58
CA ARG A 136 16.36 -8.33 -8.94
C ARG A 136 17.39 -7.71 -9.88
N SER A 137 17.44 -6.39 -9.92
CA SER A 137 18.52 -5.66 -10.58
C SER A 137 19.80 -5.79 -9.77
N THR A 138 20.93 -5.97 -10.45
CA THR A 138 22.27 -5.95 -9.86
C THR A 138 22.76 -4.55 -9.51
N SER A 139 22.03 -3.50 -9.93
CA SER A 139 22.38 -2.11 -9.64
C SER A 139 22.29 -1.80 -8.14
N SER A 140 23.09 -0.82 -7.68
CA SER A 140 23.06 -0.36 -6.30
C SER A 140 21.66 0.15 -5.94
N SER A 141 20.99 -0.51 -5.00
CA SER A 141 19.64 -0.12 -4.58
C SER A 141 19.70 1.04 -3.58
N PRO A 142 18.91 2.12 -3.78
CA PRO A 142 18.82 3.21 -2.80
C PRO A 142 17.97 2.85 -1.57
N LEU A 143 17.66 1.57 -1.31
CA LEU A 143 16.84 1.10 -0.20
C LEU A 143 17.27 1.66 1.17
N ALA A 144 18.58 1.78 1.42
CA ALA A 144 19.11 2.34 2.66
C ALA A 144 18.67 3.79 2.93
N SER A 145 18.29 4.54 1.90
CA SER A 145 17.77 5.92 2.06
C SER A 145 16.31 5.98 2.51
N LEU A 146 15.57 4.87 2.44
CA LEU A 146 14.20 4.80 2.93
C LEU A 146 14.17 4.67 4.46
N PRO A 147 13.27 5.39 5.15
CA PRO A 147 13.21 5.36 6.61
C PRO A 147 12.73 3.99 7.09
N GLY A 148 13.51 3.32 7.95
CA GLY A 148 13.13 2.03 8.53
C GLY A 148 13.57 0.80 7.74
N SER A 149 14.34 0.97 6.67
CA SER A 149 14.82 -0.12 5.81
C SER A 149 15.81 -1.07 6.49
N ASP A 150 16.30 -0.70 7.67
CA ASP A 150 17.12 -1.54 8.54
C ASP A 150 16.41 -2.84 8.95
N CYS A 151 15.07 -2.85 9.00
CA CYS A 151 14.33 -4.07 9.29
C CYS A 151 14.35 -5.10 8.14
N LEU A 152 14.76 -4.70 6.93
CA LEU A 152 14.88 -5.59 5.78
C LEU A 152 16.30 -6.13 5.58
N LEU A 153 17.31 -5.62 6.31
CA LEU A 153 18.70 -6.10 6.23
C LEU A 153 18.80 -7.59 6.57
N ASP A 154 18.07 -7.97 7.61
CA ASP A 154 17.84 -9.35 8.00
C ASP A 154 16.36 -9.47 8.35
N TRP A 155 15.57 -9.87 7.36
CA TRP A 155 14.12 -9.99 7.55
C TRP A 155 13.79 -11.12 8.53
N THR A 156 14.61 -12.18 8.60
CA THR A 156 14.40 -13.31 9.53
C THR A 156 14.59 -12.86 10.96
N ALA A 157 15.64 -12.10 11.26
CA ALA A 157 15.86 -11.51 12.57
C ALA A 157 14.76 -10.51 12.94
N THR A 158 14.26 -9.71 11.98
CA THR A 158 13.10 -8.83 12.21
C THR A 158 11.86 -9.61 12.62
N VAL A 159 11.56 -10.71 11.95
CA VAL A 159 10.42 -11.58 12.29
C VAL A 159 10.63 -12.25 13.64
N LEU A 160 11.82 -12.78 13.93
CA LEU A 160 12.11 -13.43 15.21
C LEU A 160 12.00 -12.47 16.40
N ARG A 161 12.42 -11.20 16.25
CA ARG A 161 12.21 -10.17 17.29
C ARG A 161 10.74 -9.95 17.65
N LEU A 162 9.80 -10.19 16.72
CA LEU A 162 8.38 -10.12 17.03
C LEU A 162 7.98 -11.20 18.06
N GLN A 163 8.57 -12.39 17.98
CA GLN A 163 8.30 -13.48 18.93
C GLN A 163 8.66 -13.06 20.36
N ASP A 164 9.83 -12.47 20.55
CA ASP A 164 10.31 -12.00 21.85
C ASP A 164 9.36 -10.95 22.45
N VAL A 165 8.91 -10.01 21.62
CA VAL A 165 8.01 -8.91 22.06
C VAL A 165 6.63 -9.42 22.50
N VAL A 166 6.13 -10.48 21.87
CA VAL A 166 4.83 -11.06 22.23
C VAL A 166 4.89 -11.76 23.58
N GLN A 167 6.00 -12.42 23.90
CA GLN A 167 6.18 -13.13 25.17
C GLN A 167 6.23 -12.19 26.37
N ASP A 168 6.73 -10.96 26.18
CA ASP A 168 6.85 -9.95 27.24
C ASP A 168 5.60 -9.09 27.47
N SER A 169 4.58 -9.21 26.62
CA SER A 169 3.47 -8.25 26.58
C SER A 169 2.36 -8.55 27.60
N SER A 170 2.25 -7.70 28.63
CA SER A 170 1.04 -7.61 29.46
C SER A 170 -0.10 -6.94 28.67
N ALA A 171 -1.28 -7.57 28.67
CA ALA A 171 -2.40 -7.19 27.81
C ALA A 171 -2.86 -5.73 28.00
N VAL A 172 -3.02 -5.00 26.89
CA VAL A 172 -3.67 -3.67 26.85
C VAL A 172 -5.19 -3.86 27.02
N ARG A 173 -5.80 -3.31 28.09
CA ARG A 173 -7.18 -3.70 28.52
C ARG A 173 -8.35 -2.83 28.05
N ASN A 174 -8.14 -1.74 27.30
CA ASN A 174 -9.21 -0.74 27.11
C ASN A 174 -10.17 -1.01 25.94
N ARG A 175 -11.17 -1.88 26.06
CA ARG A 175 -12.15 -2.15 24.97
C ARG A 175 -12.68 -0.87 24.29
N THR A 176 -12.61 -0.80 22.96
CA THR A 176 -13.24 0.25 22.16
C THR A 176 -14.67 -0.15 21.81
N ALA A 177 -15.60 0.80 21.80
CA ALA A 177 -17.01 0.54 21.49
C ALA A 177 -17.20 0.01 20.05
N ILE A 178 -18.20 -0.87 19.87
CA ILE A 178 -18.44 -1.67 18.66
C ILE A 178 -19.18 -0.87 17.56
N THR A 179 -19.73 0.30 17.89
CA THR A 179 -20.70 1.04 17.05
C THR A 179 -20.11 1.91 15.94
N TYR A 180 -18.84 1.74 15.57
CA TYR A 180 -18.17 2.60 14.58
C TYR A 180 -17.75 1.81 13.33
N SER A 181 -17.56 2.51 12.20
CA SER A 181 -16.87 1.93 11.02
C SER A 181 -15.49 1.38 11.40
N VAL A 182 -14.95 0.45 10.60
CA VAL A 182 -13.68 -0.20 10.95
C VAL A 182 -12.55 0.82 10.97
N SER A 183 -12.50 1.71 9.98
CA SER A 183 -11.51 2.80 9.91
C SER A 183 -11.53 3.68 11.18
N ARG A 184 -12.72 4.02 11.70
CA ARG A 184 -12.88 4.81 12.93
C ARG A 184 -12.47 4.04 14.18
N ARG A 185 -12.79 2.75 14.27
CA ARG A 185 -12.37 1.93 15.42
C ARG A 185 -10.85 1.79 15.48
N LEU A 186 -10.20 1.59 14.34
CA LEU A 186 -8.73 1.59 14.24
C LEU A 186 -8.16 2.97 14.59
N MET A 187 -8.81 4.06 14.17
CA MET A 187 -8.42 5.42 14.54
C MET A 187 -8.52 5.67 16.05
N ALA A 188 -9.59 5.21 16.69
CA ALA A 188 -9.76 5.32 18.14
C ALA A 188 -8.64 4.58 18.90
N PHE A 189 -8.24 3.40 18.41
CA PHE A 189 -7.08 2.69 18.94
C PHE A 189 -5.80 3.52 18.79
N LEU A 190 -5.54 4.09 17.60
CA LEU A 190 -4.39 4.95 17.36
C LEU A 190 -4.38 6.16 18.30
N ARG A 191 -5.53 6.80 18.52
CA ARG A 191 -5.67 7.97 19.41
C ARG A 191 -5.30 7.67 20.85
N ILE A 192 -5.82 6.57 21.40
CA ILE A 192 -5.53 6.14 22.78
C ILE A 192 -4.05 5.77 22.93
N ASN A 193 -3.43 5.24 21.88
CA ASN A 193 -2.06 4.73 21.90
C ASN A 193 -1.02 5.65 21.23
N ALA A 194 -1.41 6.85 20.77
CA ALA A 194 -0.51 7.75 20.05
C ALA A 194 0.67 8.22 20.90
N LYS A 195 0.49 8.23 22.24
CA LYS A 195 1.49 8.62 23.23
C LYS A 195 2.12 7.42 23.96
N SER A 196 1.78 6.19 23.61
CA SER A 196 2.31 4.99 24.29
C SER A 196 3.77 4.71 23.91
N ALA A 197 4.45 3.88 24.71
CA ALA A 197 5.89 3.65 24.66
C ALA A 197 6.40 3.06 23.33
N VAL A 198 7.74 3.02 23.19
CA VAL A 198 8.51 2.34 22.11
C VAL A 198 7.96 0.94 21.77
N GLN A 199 7.42 0.23 22.77
CA GLN A 199 6.93 -1.15 22.69
C GLN A 199 5.72 -1.35 21.75
N CYS A 200 4.89 -0.33 21.48
CA CYS A 200 3.69 -0.50 20.65
C CYS A 200 3.90 -0.21 19.15
N ARG A 201 5.13 0.06 18.69
CA ARG A 201 5.36 0.55 17.32
C ARG A 201 4.97 -0.45 16.23
N PHE A 202 5.15 -1.76 16.45
CA PHE A 202 4.66 -2.78 15.51
C PHE A 202 3.15 -2.71 15.35
N MET A 203 2.41 -2.68 16.47
CA MET A 203 0.95 -2.57 16.46
C MET A 203 0.49 -1.28 15.79
N LEU A 204 1.15 -0.15 16.08
CA LEU A 204 0.81 1.14 15.46
C LEU A 204 1.07 1.12 13.94
N ASN A 205 2.21 0.60 13.47
CA ASN A 205 2.49 0.48 12.04
C ASN A 205 1.45 -0.39 11.32
N LEU A 206 1.14 -1.57 11.88
CA LEU A 206 0.10 -2.47 11.37
C LEU A 206 -1.28 -1.79 11.37
N THR A 207 -1.63 -1.09 12.46
CA THR A 207 -2.92 -0.41 12.59
C THR A 207 -3.05 0.75 11.61
N ILE A 208 -1.99 1.54 11.37
CA ILE A 208 -2.02 2.63 10.38
C ILE A 208 -2.24 2.06 8.98
N ALA A 209 -1.52 0.98 8.61
CA ALA A 209 -1.71 0.34 7.31
C ALA A 209 -3.12 -0.25 7.16
N ALA A 210 -3.63 -0.96 8.17
CA ALA A 210 -4.99 -1.51 8.17
C ALA A 210 -6.07 -0.42 8.13
N MET A 211 -5.87 0.70 8.84
CA MET A 211 -6.77 1.85 8.81
C MET A 211 -6.84 2.46 7.40
N HIS A 212 -5.69 2.59 6.72
CA HIS A 212 -5.65 3.07 5.35
C HIS A 212 -6.41 2.12 4.40
N ILE A 213 -6.25 0.79 4.53
CA ILE A 213 -7.05 -0.19 3.76
C ILE A 213 -8.54 -0.05 4.06
N ALA A 214 -8.92 0.06 5.34
CA ALA A 214 -10.32 0.23 5.74
C ALA A 214 -10.91 1.53 5.15
N TYR A 215 -10.16 2.63 5.16
CA TYR A 215 -10.57 3.89 4.55
C TYR A 215 -10.78 3.75 3.03
N LEU A 216 -9.85 3.13 2.30
CA LEU A 216 -9.98 2.88 0.86
C LEU A 216 -11.27 2.10 0.52
N LYS A 217 -11.65 1.18 1.39
CA LYS A 217 -12.81 0.32 1.24
C LYS A 217 -14.13 1.03 1.57
N GLU A 218 -14.17 1.78 2.66
CA GLU A 218 -15.39 2.37 3.23
C GLU A 218 -15.74 3.74 2.64
N THR A 219 -14.74 4.56 2.29
CA THR A 219 -14.94 5.95 1.89
C THR A 219 -15.53 6.09 0.49
N HIS A 220 -16.41 7.06 0.28
CA HIS A 220 -16.92 7.39 -1.05
C HIS A 220 -16.01 8.42 -1.72
N PHE A 221 -15.35 8.03 -2.80
CA PHE A 221 -14.49 8.92 -3.57
C PHE A 221 -15.28 9.64 -4.68
N PRO A 222 -14.98 10.92 -4.96
CA PRO A 222 -15.54 11.61 -6.12
C PRO A 222 -15.32 10.84 -7.43
N LEU A 223 -16.26 10.99 -8.36
CA LEU A 223 -16.13 10.38 -9.69
C LEU A 223 -14.83 10.85 -10.35
N HIS A 224 -14.12 9.92 -10.98
CA HIS A 224 -12.83 10.17 -11.65
C HIS A 224 -11.69 10.64 -10.73
N SER A 225 -11.82 10.50 -9.42
CA SER A 225 -10.73 10.71 -8.47
C SER A 225 -10.00 9.40 -8.14
N LEU A 226 -8.70 9.49 -7.87
CA LEU A 226 -7.90 8.36 -7.46
C LEU A 226 -8.23 8.01 -5.99
N PRO A 227 -8.66 6.76 -5.68
CA PRO A 227 -8.90 6.36 -4.30
C PRO A 227 -7.61 6.37 -3.46
N ASP A 228 -7.52 7.28 -2.49
CA ASP A 228 -6.45 7.34 -1.49
C ASP A 228 -6.88 8.17 -0.27
N LEU A 229 -6.15 8.09 0.84
CA LEU A 229 -6.21 9.11 1.89
C LEU A 229 -5.93 10.48 1.27
N PRO A 230 -6.51 11.59 1.73
CA PRO A 230 -6.22 12.90 1.14
C PRO A 230 -4.79 13.37 1.42
N ASP A 231 -4.24 14.32 0.66
CA ASP A 231 -2.86 14.81 0.88
C ASP A 231 -2.78 15.71 2.12
N ARG A 232 -3.88 16.38 2.40
CA ARG A 232 -4.06 17.36 3.47
C ARG A 232 -5.49 17.25 3.97
N ILE A 233 -5.70 17.57 5.25
CA ILE A 233 -7.04 17.77 5.80
C ILE A 233 -7.27 19.28 5.87
N THR A 234 -8.24 19.79 5.10
CA THR A 234 -8.69 21.18 5.17
C THR A 234 -10.03 21.27 5.88
N ILE A 235 -10.39 22.47 6.35
CA ILE A 235 -11.69 22.74 6.96
C ILE A 235 -12.81 22.45 5.94
N ASP A 236 -12.66 22.93 4.70
CA ASP A 236 -13.61 22.68 3.61
C ASP A 236 -13.87 21.18 3.39
N MET A 237 -12.85 20.33 3.47
CA MET A 237 -13.02 18.88 3.33
C MET A 237 -13.83 18.27 4.48
N ILE A 238 -13.64 18.76 5.70
CA ILE A 238 -14.39 18.31 6.89
C ILE A 238 -15.85 18.80 6.79
N GLU A 239 -16.07 20.01 6.26
CA GLU A 239 -17.40 20.60 6.10
C GLU A 239 -18.18 19.97 4.94
N CYS A 240 -17.50 19.61 3.85
CA CYS A 240 -18.08 18.95 2.68
C CYS A 240 -18.10 17.41 2.75
N ALA A 241 -17.73 16.81 3.89
CA ALA A 241 -17.77 15.35 4.06
C ALA A 241 -19.18 14.81 3.81
N VAL A 242 -19.27 13.66 3.12
CA VAL A 242 -20.56 13.14 2.60
C VAL A 242 -21.49 12.73 3.74
N ASN A 243 -20.93 12.28 4.86
CA ASN A 243 -21.69 11.84 6.02
C ASN A 243 -20.94 12.16 7.34
N SER A 244 -21.65 11.99 8.45
CA SER A 244 -21.13 12.26 9.80
C SER A 244 -19.96 11.35 10.19
N ASP A 245 -19.91 10.13 9.67
CA ASP A 245 -18.82 9.19 9.97
C ASP A 245 -17.52 9.58 9.28
N GLU A 246 -17.58 9.97 8.02
CA GLU A 246 -16.44 10.51 7.27
C GLU A 246 -15.93 11.80 7.92
N LYS A 247 -16.84 12.71 8.28
CA LYS A 247 -16.50 13.95 9.00
C LYS A 247 -15.75 13.64 10.31
N ALA A 248 -16.29 12.72 11.11
CA ALA A 248 -15.68 12.33 12.38
C ALA A 248 -14.33 11.63 12.17
N PHE A 249 -14.22 10.77 11.15
CA PHE A 249 -12.95 10.14 10.79
C PHE A 249 -11.87 11.17 10.45
N LEU A 250 -12.19 12.18 9.62
CA LEU A 250 -11.23 13.23 9.24
C LEU A 250 -10.77 14.04 10.46
N ILE A 251 -11.69 14.36 11.38
CA ILE A 251 -11.35 15.05 12.64
C ILE A 251 -10.43 14.18 13.51
N ASP A 252 -10.78 12.91 13.71
CA ASP A 252 -9.98 11.97 14.52
C ASP A 252 -8.59 11.74 13.89
N LEU A 253 -8.51 11.62 12.56
CA LEU A 253 -7.24 11.49 11.84
C LEU A 253 -6.34 12.70 12.07
N GLN A 254 -6.90 13.92 12.01
CA GLN A 254 -6.17 15.15 12.26
C GLN A 254 -5.56 15.18 13.68
N GLU A 255 -6.32 14.76 14.70
CA GLU A 255 -5.87 14.72 16.09
C GLU A 255 -4.78 13.67 16.33
N VAL A 256 -4.98 12.46 15.79
CA VAL A 256 -4.00 11.37 15.87
C VAL A 256 -2.67 11.80 15.23
N MET A 257 -2.73 12.52 14.11
CA MET A 257 -1.53 13.00 13.44
C MET A 257 -0.78 14.07 14.21
N CYS A 258 -1.50 15.02 14.81
CA CYS A 258 -0.89 15.96 15.76
C CYS A 258 -0.16 15.22 16.89
N SER A 259 -0.74 14.11 17.37
CA SER A 259 -0.18 13.32 18.46
C SER A 259 1.05 12.49 18.05
N ILE A 260 1.03 11.89 16.85
CA ILE A 260 2.10 10.99 16.36
C ILE A 260 3.28 11.74 15.73
N SER A 261 3.00 12.78 14.94
CA SER A 261 4.00 13.50 14.15
C SER A 261 4.44 14.81 14.79
N GLY A 262 3.73 15.29 15.81
CA GLY A 262 3.90 16.63 16.34
C GLY A 262 3.58 17.73 15.32
N CYS A 263 3.85 19.00 15.66
CA CYS A 263 3.62 20.14 14.76
C CYS A 263 4.57 20.20 13.54
N ARG A 264 5.48 19.23 13.36
CA ARG A 264 6.54 19.24 12.33
C ARG A 264 6.03 18.98 10.91
N GLN A 265 4.76 18.60 10.73
CA GLN A 265 4.15 18.30 9.43
C GLN A 265 3.21 19.42 8.91
N ARG A 266 3.34 20.63 9.44
CA ARG A 266 2.59 21.79 8.93
C ARG A 266 3.13 22.19 7.55
N VAL A 267 2.24 22.31 6.57
CA VAL A 267 2.56 22.86 5.25
C VAL A 267 2.46 24.39 5.27
N ALA A 268 3.12 25.06 4.33
CA ALA A 268 3.16 26.53 4.23
C ALA A 268 1.76 27.20 4.17
N GLY A 269 0.71 26.46 3.82
CA GLY A 269 -0.68 26.91 3.80
C GLY A 269 -1.51 26.59 5.06
N GLY A 270 -0.89 26.23 6.19
CA GLY A 270 -1.61 26.09 7.47
C GLY A 270 -2.30 24.74 7.73
N GLY A 271 -2.12 23.73 6.87
CA GLY A 271 -2.65 22.37 7.04
C GLY A 271 -1.63 21.34 7.54
N LEU A 272 -2.11 20.13 7.87
CA LEU A 272 -1.25 18.96 8.16
C LEU A 272 -1.14 18.08 6.91
N SER A 273 0.09 17.75 6.51
CA SER A 273 0.34 16.80 5.42
C SER A 273 0.09 15.36 5.89
N LEU A 274 -0.80 14.64 5.20
CA LEU A 274 -1.09 13.22 5.45
C LEU A 274 -0.11 12.27 4.71
N ALA A 275 0.84 12.81 3.94
CA ALA A 275 1.73 12.02 3.10
C ALA A 275 2.56 10.96 3.87
N SER A 276 2.83 11.23 5.14
CA SER A 276 3.51 10.34 6.09
C SER A 276 2.66 9.14 6.50
N PHE A 277 1.35 9.36 6.70
CA PHE A 277 0.38 8.36 7.15
C PHE A 277 0.03 7.33 6.08
N ARG A 278 0.19 7.67 4.80
CA ARG A 278 0.13 6.70 3.70
C ARG A 278 1.34 5.78 3.64
N GLY A 279 2.48 6.24 4.19
CA GLY A 279 3.77 5.57 4.11
C GLY A 279 3.76 4.08 4.48
N PRO A 280 3.21 3.68 5.64
CA PRO A 280 3.20 2.29 6.08
C PRO A 280 2.56 1.33 5.06
N LEU A 281 1.36 1.62 4.56
CA LEU A 281 0.71 0.76 3.56
C LEU A 281 1.49 0.76 2.24
N GLN A 282 1.93 1.94 1.79
CA GLN A 282 2.63 2.07 0.51
C GLN A 282 3.96 1.32 0.48
N VAL A 283 4.76 1.38 1.55
CA VAL A 283 6.02 0.63 1.64
C VAL A 283 5.78 -0.87 1.81
N ALA A 284 4.74 -1.25 2.56
CA ALA A 284 4.37 -2.65 2.75
C ALA A 284 4.00 -3.31 1.41
N LEU A 285 3.16 -2.65 0.61
CA LEU A 285 2.74 -3.12 -0.71
C LEU A 285 3.88 -3.06 -1.73
N ALA A 286 4.70 -2.02 -1.72
CA ALA A 286 5.75 -1.84 -2.72
C ALA A 286 6.97 -2.75 -2.49
N LEU A 287 7.31 -3.03 -1.23
CA LEU A 287 8.52 -3.77 -0.86
C LEU A 287 8.17 -5.07 -0.15
N SER A 288 7.58 -4.98 1.04
CA SER A 288 7.23 -6.13 1.89
C SER A 288 6.44 -5.70 3.13
N PRO A 289 5.41 -6.45 3.58
CA PRO A 289 4.73 -6.19 4.86
C PRO A 289 5.64 -6.42 6.07
N ILE A 290 6.81 -7.05 5.92
CA ILE A 290 7.84 -7.13 6.97
C ILE A 290 8.25 -5.73 7.44
N TYR A 291 8.18 -4.73 6.55
CA TYR A 291 8.50 -3.35 6.88
C TYR A 291 7.65 -2.81 8.05
N LEU A 292 6.42 -3.29 8.21
CA LEU A 292 5.51 -2.89 9.29
C LEU A 292 5.99 -3.40 10.67
N LEU A 293 6.87 -4.41 10.68
CA LEU A 293 7.58 -4.88 11.86
C LEU A 293 8.82 -4.04 12.18
N SER A 294 8.92 -2.81 11.65
CA SER A 294 9.96 -1.87 12.04
C SER A 294 9.74 -1.37 13.47
N THR A 295 10.83 -1.22 14.22
CA THR A 295 10.84 -0.56 15.54
C THR A 295 10.73 0.95 15.43
N LYS A 296 10.64 1.51 14.21
CA LYS A 296 10.37 2.93 13.95
C LYS A 296 8.88 3.09 13.64
N LEU A 297 8.29 4.17 14.14
CA LEU A 297 6.92 4.53 13.78
C LEU A 297 6.92 5.13 12.37
N LEU A 298 6.44 4.38 11.40
CA LEU A 298 6.53 4.71 9.98
C LEU A 298 5.61 5.87 9.57
N GLY A 299 4.47 6.01 10.26
CA GLY A 299 3.48 7.06 10.02
C GLY A 299 3.95 8.48 10.36
N ASN A 300 5.12 8.64 11.01
CA ASN A 300 5.72 9.97 11.26
C ASN A 300 6.91 10.29 10.36
N LYS A 301 7.25 9.41 9.40
CA LYS A 301 8.40 9.57 8.53
C LYS A 301 8.03 10.30 7.24
N VAL A 302 9.02 11.01 6.70
CA VAL A 302 8.93 11.63 5.36
C VAL A 302 9.43 10.61 4.35
N TRP A 303 8.65 10.41 3.29
CA TRP A 303 8.89 9.37 2.31
C TRP A 303 9.25 9.99 0.97
N ASN A 304 10.43 9.63 0.43
CA ASN A 304 10.75 9.94 -0.95
C ASN A 304 10.06 8.91 -1.87
N LYS A 305 8.92 9.30 -2.46
CA LYS A 305 8.09 8.41 -3.27
C LYS A 305 8.77 7.99 -4.58
N ARG A 306 9.65 8.82 -5.15
CA ARG A 306 10.48 8.45 -6.30
C ARG A 306 11.38 7.27 -5.95
N VAL A 307 12.12 7.39 -4.85
CA VAL A 307 13.01 6.31 -4.37
C VAL A 307 12.21 5.05 -4.06
N LEU A 308 11.03 5.15 -3.44
CA LEU A 308 10.19 3.98 -3.16
C LEU A 308 9.79 3.23 -4.44
N ILE A 309 9.39 3.94 -5.48
CA ILE A 309 9.02 3.36 -6.78
C ILE A 309 10.24 2.71 -7.45
N GLU A 310 11.39 3.39 -7.41
CA GLU A 310 12.65 2.90 -7.95
C GLU A 310 13.10 1.61 -7.25
N VAL A 311 13.17 1.61 -5.91
CA VAL A 311 13.56 0.44 -5.11
C VAL A 311 12.63 -0.74 -5.36
N SER A 312 11.32 -0.50 -5.41
CA SER A 312 10.35 -1.57 -5.72
C SER A 312 10.65 -2.20 -7.08
N SER A 313 10.90 -1.38 -8.11
CA SER A 313 11.21 -1.88 -9.45
C SER A 313 12.53 -2.67 -9.48
N LEU A 314 13.55 -2.23 -8.73
CA LEU A 314 14.85 -2.91 -8.64
C LEU A 314 14.79 -4.25 -7.88
N LEU A 315 13.88 -4.40 -6.91
CA LEU A 315 13.75 -5.63 -6.13
C LEU A 315 13.05 -6.77 -6.88
N GLY A 316 12.27 -6.47 -7.91
CA GLY A 316 11.52 -7.51 -8.63
C GLY A 316 10.51 -8.24 -7.74
N ASN A 317 10.05 -9.41 -8.19
CA ASN A 317 9.05 -10.23 -7.51
C ASN A 317 9.53 -11.67 -7.19
N ASP A 318 10.81 -11.98 -7.45
CA ASP A 318 11.44 -13.29 -7.21
C ASP A 318 11.79 -13.51 -5.72
N LYS A 319 10.77 -13.41 -4.87
CA LYS A 319 10.92 -13.59 -3.43
C LYS A 319 11.00 -15.09 -3.08
N PRO A 320 11.85 -15.48 -2.12
CA PRO A 320 11.90 -16.85 -1.64
C PRO A 320 10.57 -17.27 -1.00
N ASP A 321 10.19 -18.54 -1.15
CA ASP A 321 8.89 -19.05 -0.66
C ASP A 321 8.71 -18.86 0.85
N ALA A 322 9.77 -19.01 1.63
CA ALA A 322 9.75 -18.78 3.08
C ALA A 322 9.34 -17.33 3.42
N LEU A 323 9.87 -16.35 2.69
CA LEU A 323 9.51 -14.93 2.86
C LEU A 323 8.05 -14.72 2.44
N LEU A 324 7.66 -15.24 1.28
CA LEU A 324 6.28 -15.11 0.77
C LEU A 324 5.24 -15.71 1.69
N ASN A 325 5.54 -16.82 2.36
CA ASN A 325 4.66 -17.44 3.34
C ASN A 325 4.42 -16.50 4.55
N VAL A 326 5.49 -15.90 5.09
CA VAL A 326 5.37 -14.92 6.17
C VAL A 326 4.63 -13.66 5.71
N GLU A 327 4.92 -13.14 4.52
CA GLU A 327 4.22 -11.99 3.98
C GLU A 327 2.72 -12.25 3.84
N LYS A 328 2.34 -13.45 3.37
CA LYS A 328 0.94 -13.88 3.26
C LYS A 328 0.23 -13.89 4.62
N ILE A 329 0.92 -14.35 5.68
CA ILE A 329 0.38 -14.34 7.06
C ILE A 329 0.17 -12.91 7.54
N ILE A 330 1.15 -12.01 7.36
CA ILE A 330 1.02 -10.62 7.78
C ILE A 330 -0.11 -9.91 7.00
N TRP A 331 -0.23 -10.14 5.69
CA TRP A 331 -1.32 -9.58 4.90
C TRP A 331 -2.69 -10.10 5.32
N ASN A 332 -2.82 -11.40 5.62
CA ASN A 332 -4.05 -11.95 6.17
C ASN A 332 -4.47 -11.23 7.46
N VAL A 333 -3.53 -11.04 8.38
CA VAL A 333 -3.78 -10.31 9.64
C VAL A 333 -4.17 -8.85 9.38
N LEU A 334 -3.52 -8.17 8.44
CA LEU A 334 -3.90 -6.80 8.04
C LEU A 334 -5.30 -6.72 7.44
N PHE A 335 -5.68 -7.67 6.59
CA PHE A 335 -7.03 -7.73 6.04
C PHE A 335 -8.06 -8.04 7.13
N MET A 336 -7.78 -8.94 8.08
CA MET A 336 -8.65 -9.16 9.23
C MET A 336 -8.83 -7.89 10.08
N LEU A 337 -7.77 -7.10 10.31
CA LEU A 337 -7.87 -5.79 10.97
C LEU A 337 -8.75 -4.82 10.17
N ALA A 338 -8.49 -4.67 8.86
CA ALA A 338 -9.21 -3.75 7.97
C ALA A 338 -10.66 -4.17 7.69
N ASP A 339 -10.97 -5.46 7.84
CA ASP A 339 -12.32 -6.03 7.78
C ASP A 339 -13.01 -6.05 9.14
N GLY A 340 -12.29 -5.64 10.19
CA GLY A 340 -12.81 -5.52 11.53
C GLY A 340 -13.06 -6.85 12.24
N GLN A 341 -12.44 -7.92 11.75
CA GLN A 341 -12.48 -9.28 12.28
C GLN A 341 -11.44 -9.53 13.38
N LEU A 342 -10.46 -8.62 13.52
CA LEU A 342 -9.41 -8.68 14.54
C LEU A 342 -9.31 -7.33 15.27
N ASP A 343 -9.14 -7.37 16.59
CA ASP A 343 -8.81 -6.17 17.37
C ASP A 343 -7.31 -5.87 17.27
N PRO A 344 -6.87 -4.59 17.14
CA PRO A 344 -5.46 -4.23 17.11
C PRO A 344 -4.61 -4.81 18.24
N ARG A 345 -5.20 -5.09 19.41
CA ARG A 345 -4.51 -5.68 20.57
C ARG A 345 -4.19 -7.15 20.41
N GLU A 346 -4.95 -7.84 19.58
CA GLU A 346 -4.80 -9.27 19.32
C GLU A 346 -3.84 -9.52 18.14
N VAL A 347 -3.43 -8.48 17.43
CA VAL A 347 -2.62 -8.58 16.21
C VAL A 347 -1.31 -9.34 16.42
N LEU A 348 -0.57 -9.03 17.50
CA LEU A 348 0.72 -9.66 17.73
C LEU A 348 0.54 -11.10 18.22
N LEU A 349 -0.49 -11.38 19.03
CA LEU A 349 -0.85 -12.73 19.43
C LEU A 349 -1.21 -13.59 18.22
N ARG A 350 -1.99 -13.04 17.28
CA ARG A 350 -2.38 -13.73 16.05
C ARG A 350 -1.17 -14.01 15.16
N LEU A 351 -0.30 -13.02 14.96
CA LEU A 351 0.95 -13.23 14.23
C LEU A 351 1.84 -14.29 14.90
N ASN A 352 1.92 -14.26 16.24
CA ASN A 352 2.71 -15.24 16.97
C ASN A 352 2.16 -16.66 16.92
N HIS A 353 0.85 -16.80 16.77
CA HIS A 353 0.24 -18.11 16.53
C HIS A 353 0.49 -18.61 15.10
N ASP A 354 0.32 -17.74 14.09
CA ASP A 354 0.28 -18.15 12.69
C ASP A 354 1.66 -18.27 12.02
N ILE A 355 2.69 -17.57 12.51
CA ILE A 355 4.03 -17.61 11.91
C ILE A 355 4.71 -18.97 12.19
N PRO A 356 5.25 -19.65 11.16
CA PRO A 356 5.95 -20.93 11.32
C PRO A 356 7.36 -20.72 11.87
N TRP A 357 7.47 -20.44 13.18
CA TRP A 357 8.72 -20.03 13.83
C TRP A 357 9.89 -21.00 13.64
N ALA A 358 9.63 -22.31 13.59
CA ALA A 358 10.66 -23.31 13.33
C ALA A 358 11.29 -23.13 11.95
N ASP A 359 10.47 -22.96 10.92
CA ASP A 359 10.93 -22.73 9.55
C ASP A 359 11.71 -21.42 9.45
N ILE A 360 11.27 -20.35 10.13
CA ILE A 360 12.00 -19.08 10.14
C ILE A 360 13.39 -19.23 10.76
N ARG A 361 13.53 -19.98 11.85
CA ARG A 361 14.84 -20.27 12.45
C ARG A 361 15.72 -21.07 11.51
N CYS A 362 15.20 -22.11 10.86
CA CYS A 362 15.96 -22.87 9.86
C CYS A 362 16.43 -21.99 8.69
N ASN A 363 15.57 -21.08 8.22
CA ASN A 363 15.88 -20.15 7.14
C ASN A 363 16.85 -19.03 7.56
N ALA A 364 16.88 -18.66 8.84
CA ALA A 364 17.81 -17.66 9.36
C ALA A 364 19.26 -18.10 9.18
N GLU A 365 19.56 -19.40 9.19
CA GLU A 365 20.92 -19.94 8.98
C GLU A 365 21.43 -19.78 7.53
N LEU A 366 20.59 -19.35 6.59
CA LEU A 366 20.94 -19.18 5.17
C LEU A 366 21.23 -17.70 4.84
N PRO A 367 22.51 -17.30 4.61
CA PRO A 367 22.88 -15.89 4.42
C PRO A 367 22.21 -15.21 3.23
N TRP A 368 22.05 -15.92 2.11
CA TRP A 368 21.42 -15.42 0.89
C TRP A 368 19.92 -15.17 1.07
N LEU A 369 19.28 -15.90 1.99
CA LEU A 369 17.86 -15.80 2.26
C LEU A 369 17.57 -14.61 3.18
N ARG A 370 18.32 -14.46 4.28
CA ARG A 370 18.14 -13.33 5.23
C ARG A 370 18.35 -11.97 4.59
N SER A 371 19.27 -11.88 3.62
CA SER A 371 19.69 -10.64 2.99
C SER A 371 19.00 -10.39 1.65
N TRP A 372 17.90 -11.08 1.32
CA TRP A 372 17.26 -10.98 0.00
C TRP A 372 16.93 -9.55 -0.45
N PHE A 373 16.60 -8.63 0.47
CA PHE A 373 16.33 -7.23 0.13
C PHE A 373 17.58 -6.41 -0.22
N TYR A 374 18.78 -6.92 0.05
CA TYR A 374 20.06 -6.27 -0.18
C TYR A 374 20.90 -7.10 -1.15
N ASN A 375 21.49 -6.45 -2.16
CA ASN A 375 22.41 -7.13 -3.05
C ASN A 375 23.70 -7.46 -2.27
N SER A 376 24.03 -8.75 -2.20
CA SER A 376 25.14 -9.30 -1.41
C SER A 376 26.51 -8.79 -1.88
N GLU A 377 26.59 -8.25 -3.11
CA GLU A 377 27.82 -7.68 -3.69
C GLU A 377 28.25 -6.34 -3.07
N CYS A 378 27.41 -5.73 -2.21
CA CYS A 378 27.73 -4.45 -1.55
C CYS A 378 28.12 -4.56 -0.07
N ILE A 379 28.34 -5.77 0.46
CA ILE A 379 28.89 -5.95 1.81
C ILE A 379 30.38 -6.24 1.67
N VAL A 380 31.19 -5.19 1.54
CA VAL A 380 32.66 -5.24 1.67
C VAL A 380 33.05 -4.49 2.94
#